data_AF-A0A919VXF6-F1
#
_entry.id   AF-A0A919VXF6-F1
#
_cell.length_a   1.000
_cell.length_b   1.000
_cell.length_c   1.000
_cell.angle_alpha   90.00
_cell.angle_beta   90.00
_cell.angle_gamma   90.00
#
_symmetry.space_group_name_H-M   'P 1'
#
loop_
_entity.id
_entity.type
_entity.pdbx_description
1 polymer ?
#
loop_
_entity_poly.entity_id
_entity_poly.type
_entity_poly.pdbx_seq_one_letter_code
_entity_poly.pdbx_strand_id
1 'polypeptide(L)'
;MPIYTVVQEGLTAEQGGELARAFGTGNALQPNGYFSYVDTAYAQVPLTGAVTERGGEKGEKITAQTLDTEALQRIRPVADDQALERGAELVKLAQLSPDLTATPEVTHTELTITGTTGRTAKAKAKVYLLDTVVSYRLDLGGLPVTGQGAKLRLAVGPDGAVTQLTSALRQVEKSGKAEVISPRRAYAQCAALYGEGVKQDEPTLGYQFPELSAADASGKGTVSTILPQYTCNPADGAQAHRLVPAVEGAAPAGKIGAVRSGATISAKVSVEGGTAPYTYLWSSSSTVLTGRDEAGITYERSPRDREDGGEQLTVEVTDANGLAATAHVDLGSDGEASAEFQPGGGGFGALSTGRTDVGIEQTINEWQCAQDSANGFRTVMAGHGVPTQFDWRGASAFERDFKEPYDNSYVDDVDATWYTGHGWPGGFTFKGAHDDTSITPGDARWGNNDLEWLQLESCQVLRDTNGNHDYFGRWRQAFAGLHILNGFDTNAYCVGGGTGGTFASYLFPKKFLWWQLRPAYRVQSAWAAMAIDREPAGVKYRSMGLIRSDGVTNIGDYFWGQGPTGPDIPLTSSTGMWSLSGTV
;
A
#
# COMPACT_ATOMS: atom_id res chain seq x y z
N MET A 1 28.21 -9.96 -9.01
CA MET A 1 27.06 -9.88 -9.94
C MET A 1 27.28 -8.78 -10.98
N PRO A 2 26.53 -8.76 -12.09
CA PRO A 2 26.46 -7.59 -12.97
C PRO A 2 26.15 -6.28 -12.23
N ILE A 3 26.54 -5.17 -12.83
CA ILE A 3 26.07 -3.82 -12.53
C ILE A 3 25.44 -3.29 -13.81
N TYR A 4 24.34 -2.54 -13.69
CA TYR A 4 23.70 -1.87 -14.82
C TYR A 4 23.72 -0.36 -14.66
N THR A 5 23.92 0.36 -15.76
CA THR A 5 23.74 1.82 -15.84
C THR A 5 22.40 2.10 -16.47
N VAL A 6 21.66 3.08 -15.95
CA VAL A 6 20.40 3.55 -16.52
C VAL A 6 20.70 4.45 -17.71
N VAL A 7 20.13 4.13 -18.88
CA VAL A 7 20.31 4.90 -20.12
C VAL A 7 19.06 5.70 -20.51
N GLN A 8 17.89 5.31 -20.01
CA GLN A 8 16.66 6.11 -20.03
C GLN A 8 15.84 5.84 -18.77
N GLU A 9 15.46 6.87 -18.03
CA GLU A 9 14.63 6.75 -16.83
C GLU A 9 13.16 7.10 -17.13
N GLY A 10 12.29 6.08 -17.09
CA GLY A 10 10.87 6.20 -17.41
C GLY A 10 10.61 6.33 -18.91
N LEU A 11 9.34 6.52 -19.28
CA LEU A 11 8.95 6.86 -20.66
C LEU A 11 9.19 8.35 -20.94
N THR A 12 9.61 8.67 -22.15
CA THR A 12 9.66 10.06 -22.62
C THR A 12 8.26 10.60 -22.94
N ALA A 13 8.12 11.93 -23.02
CA ALA A 13 6.89 12.60 -23.45
C ALA A 13 6.36 12.09 -24.81
N GLU A 14 7.26 11.67 -25.71
CA GLU A 14 6.91 11.06 -27.00
C GLU A 14 6.41 9.62 -26.82
N GLN A 15 7.16 8.77 -26.11
CA GLN A 15 6.80 7.37 -25.85
C GLN A 15 5.49 7.22 -25.06
N GLY A 16 5.24 8.06 -24.05
CA GLY A 16 3.96 8.07 -23.34
C GLY A 16 2.79 8.56 -24.21
N GLY A 17 3.06 9.47 -25.16
CA GLY A 17 2.11 9.88 -26.18
C GLY A 17 1.82 8.79 -27.21
N GLU A 18 2.81 7.99 -27.59
CA GLU A 18 2.62 6.78 -28.41
C GLU A 18 1.82 5.72 -27.68
N LEU A 19 2.16 5.43 -26.43
CA LEU A 19 1.48 4.47 -25.57
C LEU A 19 0.00 4.80 -25.40
N ALA A 20 -0.32 6.06 -25.09
CA ALA A 20 -1.71 6.52 -24.98
C ALA A 20 -2.48 6.37 -26.31
N ARG A 21 -1.85 6.70 -27.45
CA ARG A 21 -2.46 6.54 -28.79
C ARG A 21 -2.69 5.07 -29.15
N ALA A 22 -1.76 4.18 -28.82
CA ALA A 22 -1.85 2.75 -29.15
C ALA A 22 -3.01 2.05 -28.41
N PHE A 23 -3.26 2.43 -27.16
CA PHE A 23 -4.31 1.85 -26.32
C PHE A 23 -5.60 2.68 -26.25
N GLY A 24 -5.65 3.84 -26.91
CA GLY A 24 -6.83 4.72 -26.96
C GLY A 24 -7.14 5.43 -25.64
N THR A 25 -6.18 5.52 -24.73
CA THR A 25 -6.36 6.12 -23.40
C THR A 25 -6.12 7.63 -23.42
N GLY A 26 -6.51 8.32 -22.35
CA GLY A 26 -5.92 9.62 -22.04
C GLY A 26 -4.40 9.49 -21.84
N ASN A 27 -3.63 10.53 -22.18
CA ASN A 27 -2.20 10.55 -21.85
C ASN A 27 -2.04 10.81 -20.35
N ALA A 28 -1.74 9.75 -19.61
CA ALA A 28 -1.55 9.77 -18.16
C ALA A 28 -0.07 9.61 -17.74
N LEU A 29 0.84 10.04 -18.63
CA LEU A 29 2.25 10.18 -18.31
C LEU A 29 2.46 11.26 -17.25
N GLN A 30 3.22 10.93 -16.21
CA GLN A 30 3.59 11.82 -15.12
C GLN A 30 4.97 12.44 -15.38
N PRO A 31 5.33 13.59 -14.75
CA PRO A 31 6.61 14.27 -15.00
C PRO A 31 7.85 13.39 -14.76
N ASN A 32 7.75 12.37 -13.91
CA ASN A 32 8.81 11.40 -13.67
C ASN A 32 8.91 10.29 -14.73
N GLY A 33 8.11 10.32 -15.80
CA GLY A 33 8.10 9.30 -16.83
C GLY A 33 7.30 8.03 -16.47
N TYR A 34 6.65 8.00 -15.30
CA TYR A 34 5.70 6.94 -14.94
C TYR A 34 4.38 7.15 -15.71
N PHE A 35 3.89 6.12 -16.39
CA PHE A 35 2.55 6.14 -17.00
C PHE A 35 1.59 5.32 -16.15
N SER A 36 0.55 5.95 -15.61
CA SER A 36 -0.57 5.25 -14.94
C SER A 36 -1.91 5.86 -15.35
N TYR A 37 -2.62 5.14 -16.22
CA TYR A 37 -3.99 5.41 -16.60
C TYR A 37 -4.91 4.42 -15.87
N VAL A 38 -5.99 4.94 -15.28
CA VAL A 38 -7.12 4.15 -14.77
C VAL A 38 -8.40 4.89 -15.15
N ASP A 39 -9.32 4.18 -15.79
CA ASP A 39 -10.63 4.70 -16.18
C ASP A 39 -11.62 4.57 -15.02
N THR A 40 -12.63 5.44 -14.99
CA THR A 40 -13.85 5.25 -14.18
C THR A 40 -14.56 3.91 -14.42
N ALA A 41 -14.41 3.31 -15.61
CA ALA A 41 -14.96 2.02 -15.96
C ALA A 41 -14.20 0.81 -15.36
N TYR A 42 -12.99 1.02 -14.79
CA TYR A 42 -12.22 -0.05 -14.17
C TYR A 42 -12.98 -0.70 -13.00
N ALA A 43 -13.02 -2.04 -12.97
CA ALA A 43 -13.69 -2.84 -11.95
C ALA A 43 -15.15 -2.40 -11.60
N GLN A 44 -15.87 -1.76 -12.54
CA GLN A 44 -17.19 -1.21 -12.25
C GLN A 44 -18.22 -2.29 -11.89
N VAL A 45 -18.81 -2.13 -10.71
CA VAL A 45 -20.02 -2.85 -10.32
C VAL A 45 -21.24 -1.99 -10.65
N PRO A 46 -22.17 -2.46 -11.51
CA PRO A 46 -23.43 -1.81 -11.81
C PRO A 46 -24.34 -1.67 -10.57
N LEU A 47 -24.88 -0.47 -10.36
CA LEU A 47 -25.74 -0.14 -9.22
C LEU A 47 -27.03 0.57 -9.65
N THR A 48 -28.12 0.29 -8.93
CA THR A 48 -29.46 0.85 -9.13
C THR A 48 -29.95 1.63 -7.91
N GLY A 49 -30.78 2.64 -8.17
CA GLY A 49 -31.58 3.35 -7.15
C GLY A 49 -30.76 4.11 -6.11
N ALA A 50 -30.41 5.37 -6.41
CA ALA A 50 -29.79 6.28 -5.44
C ALA A 50 -30.88 6.99 -4.62
N VAL A 51 -31.18 6.49 -3.42
CA VAL A 51 -32.12 7.14 -2.48
C VAL A 51 -31.32 7.90 -1.43
N THR A 52 -31.46 9.22 -1.37
CA THR A 52 -30.94 10.01 -0.25
C THR A 52 -31.82 9.75 0.98
N GLU A 53 -31.31 8.95 1.90
CA GLU A 53 -31.83 8.80 3.26
C GLU A 53 -31.37 10.04 4.10
N ARG A 54 -31.84 10.18 5.35
CA ARG A 54 -31.42 11.28 6.25
C ARG A 54 -30.93 10.71 7.57
N GLY A 55 -29.70 11.06 7.94
CA GLY A 55 -29.08 10.69 9.21
C GLY A 55 -28.05 9.59 9.05
N GLY A 56 -26.89 9.91 8.47
CA GLY A 56 -25.64 9.32 8.95
C GLY A 56 -25.31 9.87 10.34
N GLU A 57 -24.40 9.24 11.07
CA GLU A 57 -24.27 9.41 12.53
C GLU A 57 -23.94 10.84 12.98
N LYS A 58 -23.14 11.60 12.20
CA LYS A 58 -22.79 13.01 12.47
C LYS A 58 -23.70 14.01 11.73
N GLY A 59 -24.64 13.54 10.90
CA GLY A 59 -25.62 14.34 10.15
C GLY A 59 -25.49 14.30 8.62
N GLU A 60 -24.70 13.35 8.09
CA GLU A 60 -24.26 13.26 6.70
C GLU A 60 -25.41 13.03 5.71
N LYS A 61 -25.14 13.38 4.44
CA LYS A 61 -26.05 13.15 3.32
C LYS A 61 -25.83 11.77 2.68
N ILE A 62 -26.10 10.73 3.47
CA ILE A 62 -26.11 9.32 3.04
C ILE A 62 -26.99 9.08 1.80
N THR A 63 -26.60 8.12 0.98
CA THR A 63 -27.27 7.76 -0.28
C THR A 63 -27.21 6.24 -0.47
N ALA A 64 -28.30 5.56 -0.12
CA ALA A 64 -28.44 4.12 -0.34
C ALA A 64 -28.39 3.78 -1.84
N GLN A 65 -27.68 2.70 -2.17
CA GLN A 65 -27.53 2.14 -3.53
C GLN A 65 -27.68 0.61 -3.50
N THR A 66 -28.23 0.02 -4.56
CA THR A 66 -28.50 -1.43 -4.69
C THR A 66 -27.75 -2.05 -5.87
N LEU A 67 -27.55 -3.37 -5.88
CA LEU A 67 -26.86 -4.08 -6.97
C LEU A 67 -27.75 -4.32 -8.20
N ASP A 68 -27.32 -3.87 -9.39
CA ASP A 68 -27.98 -4.27 -10.65
C ASP A 68 -27.52 -5.67 -11.06
N THR A 69 -28.21 -6.65 -10.49
CA THR A 69 -27.92 -8.08 -10.75
C THR A 69 -28.26 -8.51 -12.17
N GLU A 70 -29.03 -7.75 -12.96
CA GLU A 70 -29.23 -8.04 -14.37
C GLU A 70 -28.07 -7.55 -15.23
N ALA A 71 -27.60 -6.32 -15.00
CA ALA A 71 -26.43 -5.79 -15.70
C ALA A 71 -25.19 -6.66 -15.43
N LEU A 72 -24.98 -7.09 -14.19
CA LEU A 72 -23.94 -8.06 -13.84
C LEU A 72 -24.03 -9.37 -14.65
N GLN A 73 -25.23 -9.92 -14.86
CA GLN A 73 -25.43 -11.11 -15.69
C GLN A 73 -25.17 -10.89 -17.19
N ARG A 74 -25.15 -9.64 -17.65
CA ARG A 74 -24.88 -9.26 -19.05
C ARG A 74 -23.39 -9.02 -19.34
N ILE A 75 -22.53 -8.85 -18.32
CA ILE A 75 -21.08 -8.62 -18.49
C ILE A 75 -20.40 -9.84 -19.16
N ARG A 76 -19.53 -9.59 -20.14
CA ARG A 76 -18.68 -10.58 -20.79
C ARG A 76 -17.28 -9.98 -20.96
N PRO A 77 -16.26 -10.40 -20.20
CA PRO A 77 -14.89 -9.92 -20.40
C PRO A 77 -14.34 -10.27 -21.79
N VAL A 78 -13.29 -9.56 -22.20
CA VAL A 78 -12.49 -9.89 -23.38
C VAL A 78 -11.75 -11.21 -23.15
N ALA A 79 -11.61 -12.03 -24.19
CA ALA A 79 -10.95 -13.32 -24.09
C ALA A 79 -9.44 -13.19 -23.81
N ASP A 80 -8.89 -14.14 -23.06
CA ASP A 80 -7.50 -14.13 -22.57
C ASP A 80 -6.46 -14.01 -23.69
N ASP A 81 -6.72 -14.63 -24.85
CA ASP A 81 -5.90 -14.54 -26.05
C ASP A 81 -5.89 -13.13 -26.65
N GLN A 82 -7.06 -12.50 -26.78
CA GLN A 82 -7.21 -11.12 -27.24
C GLN A 82 -6.62 -10.10 -26.25
N ALA A 83 -6.63 -10.41 -24.96
CA ALA A 83 -5.94 -9.61 -23.93
C ALA A 83 -4.42 -9.76 -24.04
N LEU A 84 -3.91 -10.99 -24.26
CA LEU A 84 -2.48 -11.26 -24.46
C LEU A 84 -1.93 -10.62 -25.75
N GLU A 85 -2.68 -10.60 -26.85
CA GLU A 85 -2.28 -9.89 -28.08
C GLU A 85 -2.05 -8.39 -27.81
N ARG A 86 -2.96 -7.75 -27.05
CA ARG A 86 -2.81 -6.35 -26.61
C ARG A 86 -1.65 -6.19 -25.62
N GLY A 87 -1.44 -7.17 -24.74
CA GLY A 87 -0.30 -7.23 -23.83
C GLY A 87 1.05 -7.29 -24.57
N ALA A 88 1.14 -8.05 -25.66
CA ALA A 88 2.37 -8.15 -26.46
C ALA A 88 2.75 -6.80 -27.11
N GLU A 89 1.76 -6.00 -27.53
CA GLU A 89 2.00 -4.64 -28.01
C GLU A 89 2.49 -3.71 -26.88
N LEU A 90 2.01 -3.88 -25.64
CA LEU A 90 2.52 -3.13 -24.48
C LEU A 90 4.00 -3.45 -24.22
N VAL A 91 4.41 -4.71 -24.27
CA VAL A 91 5.82 -5.13 -24.14
C VAL A 91 6.69 -4.54 -25.26
N LYS A 92 6.17 -4.53 -26.50
CA LYS A 92 6.83 -3.94 -27.67
C LYS A 92 7.01 -2.42 -27.53
N LEU A 93 6.00 -1.70 -27.04
CA LEU A 93 6.07 -0.26 -26.80
C LEU A 93 6.91 0.12 -25.57
N ALA A 94 7.03 -0.78 -24.59
CA ALA A 94 7.89 -0.58 -23.42
C ALA A 94 9.40 -0.69 -23.70
N GLN A 95 9.79 -1.19 -24.88
CA GLN A 95 11.19 -1.23 -25.36
C GLN A 95 12.16 -1.82 -24.32
N LEU A 96 11.88 -3.05 -23.88
CA LEU A 96 12.66 -3.74 -22.84
C LEU A 96 14.16 -3.81 -23.18
N SER A 97 15.00 -3.62 -22.17
CA SER A 97 16.45 -3.72 -22.30
C SER A 97 16.89 -5.17 -22.59
N PRO A 98 18.04 -5.41 -23.27
CA PRO A 98 18.42 -6.75 -23.73
C PRO A 98 18.57 -7.82 -22.64
N ASP A 99 18.87 -7.41 -21.40
CA ASP A 99 18.98 -8.28 -20.23
C ASP A 99 17.67 -8.42 -19.42
N LEU A 100 16.62 -7.66 -19.77
CA LEU A 100 15.34 -7.56 -19.03
C LEU A 100 14.24 -8.34 -19.75
N THR A 101 13.73 -9.39 -19.11
CA THR A 101 12.62 -10.20 -19.64
C THR A 101 11.31 -9.96 -18.88
N ALA A 102 10.20 -9.85 -19.60
CA ALA A 102 8.86 -9.77 -19.05
C ALA A 102 8.05 -11.03 -19.38
N THR A 103 7.51 -11.70 -18.37
CA THR A 103 6.68 -12.91 -18.51
C THR A 103 5.22 -12.56 -18.21
N PRO A 104 4.27 -12.71 -19.15
CA PRO A 104 2.87 -12.35 -18.94
C PRO A 104 2.13 -13.33 -18.01
N GLU A 105 1.19 -12.78 -17.23
CA GLU A 105 0.16 -13.51 -16.49
C GLU A 105 -1.22 -12.92 -16.82
N VAL A 106 -2.24 -13.75 -17.05
CA VAL A 106 -3.62 -13.32 -17.36
C VAL A 106 -4.53 -13.57 -16.17
N THR A 107 -5.29 -12.54 -15.77
CA THR A 107 -6.19 -12.59 -14.61
C THR A 107 -7.45 -11.73 -14.86
N HIS A 108 -8.37 -11.69 -13.89
CA HIS A 108 -9.62 -10.92 -13.96
C HIS A 108 -9.92 -10.28 -12.60
N THR A 109 -10.66 -9.17 -12.60
CA THR A 109 -11.39 -8.71 -11.42
C THR A 109 -12.68 -9.53 -11.25
N GLU A 110 -12.79 -10.23 -10.11
CA GLU A 110 -13.92 -11.05 -9.70
C GLU A 110 -14.82 -10.32 -8.68
N LEU A 111 -16.09 -10.13 -9.01
CA LEU A 111 -17.13 -9.82 -8.01
C LEU A 111 -17.81 -11.12 -7.55
N THR A 112 -17.74 -11.42 -6.26
CA THR A 112 -18.37 -12.58 -5.63
C THR A 112 -19.50 -12.13 -4.70
N ILE A 113 -20.71 -12.68 -4.84
CA ILE A 113 -21.91 -12.33 -4.04
C ILE A 113 -22.50 -13.59 -3.39
N THR A 114 -22.69 -13.57 -2.07
CA THR A 114 -23.36 -14.64 -1.30
C THR A 114 -24.62 -14.15 -0.60
N GLY A 115 -25.66 -14.99 -0.60
CA GLY A 115 -26.88 -14.84 0.22
C GLY A 115 -27.03 -15.91 1.31
N THR A 116 -25.93 -16.59 1.69
CA THR A 116 -25.92 -17.59 2.77
C THR A 116 -24.70 -17.44 3.66
N THR A 117 -24.90 -17.57 4.96
CA THR A 117 -23.84 -17.50 5.99
C THR A 117 -23.25 -18.90 6.29
N GLY A 118 -22.06 -18.91 6.92
CA GLY A 118 -21.39 -20.14 7.36
C GLY A 118 -20.45 -20.77 6.33
N ARG A 119 -19.93 -21.98 6.65
CA ARG A 119 -18.79 -22.66 5.99
C ARG A 119 -18.89 -22.93 4.48
N THR A 120 -20.02 -22.66 3.84
CA THR A 120 -20.23 -22.88 2.41
C THR A 120 -20.65 -21.59 1.68
N ALA A 121 -20.34 -20.40 2.22
CA ALA A 121 -20.78 -19.14 1.66
C ALA A 121 -20.21 -18.91 0.26
N LYS A 122 -18.88 -19.00 0.09
CA LYS A 122 -18.24 -18.91 -1.24
C LYS A 122 -18.67 -20.05 -2.16
N ALA A 123 -18.82 -21.27 -1.63
CA ALA A 123 -19.25 -22.45 -2.40
C ALA A 123 -20.71 -22.37 -2.93
N LYS A 124 -21.49 -21.36 -2.51
CA LYS A 124 -22.83 -21.05 -3.02
C LYS A 124 -22.93 -19.63 -3.61
N ALA A 125 -21.82 -18.92 -3.70
CA ALA A 125 -21.78 -17.56 -4.19
C ALA A 125 -21.89 -17.52 -5.73
N LYS A 126 -22.42 -16.41 -6.26
CA LYS A 126 -22.32 -16.08 -7.68
C LYS A 126 -21.03 -15.30 -7.90
N VAL A 127 -20.21 -15.74 -8.85
CA VAL A 127 -18.99 -15.03 -9.28
C VAL A 127 -19.26 -14.39 -10.65
N TYR A 128 -18.84 -13.14 -10.80
CA TYR A 128 -18.90 -12.36 -12.03
C TYR A 128 -17.49 -11.85 -12.33
N LEU A 129 -16.97 -12.20 -13.50
CA LEU A 129 -15.73 -11.61 -14.02
C LEU A 129 -16.08 -10.26 -14.66
N LEU A 130 -15.41 -9.19 -14.26
CA LEU A 130 -15.73 -7.82 -14.69
C LEU A 130 -14.90 -7.35 -15.88
N ASP A 131 -13.63 -7.74 -15.92
CA ASP A 131 -12.61 -7.33 -16.89
C ASP A 131 -11.61 -8.48 -17.15
N THR A 132 -10.67 -8.26 -18.07
CA THR A 132 -9.54 -9.17 -18.32
C THR A 132 -8.24 -8.38 -18.32
N VAL A 133 -7.22 -8.95 -17.68
CA VAL A 133 -6.04 -8.23 -17.21
C VAL A 133 -4.79 -9.00 -17.59
N VAL A 134 -3.75 -8.29 -18.06
CA VAL A 134 -2.41 -8.83 -18.28
C VAL A 134 -1.39 -8.07 -17.45
N SER A 135 -0.71 -8.77 -16.53
CA SER A 135 0.43 -8.26 -15.77
C SER A 135 1.72 -9.01 -16.14
N TYR A 136 2.87 -8.56 -15.63
CA TYR A 136 4.17 -9.08 -16.03
C TYR A 136 5.11 -9.29 -14.84
N ARG A 137 5.65 -10.51 -14.69
CA ARG A 137 6.85 -10.73 -13.87
C ARG A 137 8.09 -10.28 -14.64
N LEU A 138 8.98 -9.57 -13.96
CA LEU A 138 10.20 -8.99 -14.54
C LEU A 138 11.45 -9.64 -13.94
N ASP A 139 12.36 -10.06 -14.81
CA ASP A 139 13.64 -10.69 -14.46
C ASP A 139 14.77 -9.96 -15.23
N LEU A 140 15.81 -9.46 -14.54
CA LEU A 140 16.97 -8.76 -15.11
C LEU A 140 18.24 -9.60 -14.94
N GLY A 141 18.88 -9.96 -16.05
CA GLY A 141 20.06 -10.83 -16.04
C GLY A 141 19.79 -12.24 -15.49
N GLY A 142 18.52 -12.66 -15.44
CA GLY A 142 18.09 -13.92 -14.82
C GLY A 142 17.84 -13.87 -13.30
N LEU A 143 17.76 -12.67 -12.72
CA LEU A 143 17.38 -12.46 -11.31
C LEU A 143 16.11 -11.59 -11.23
N PRO A 144 15.23 -11.78 -10.22
CA PRO A 144 13.97 -11.05 -10.12
C PRO A 144 14.19 -9.55 -9.94
N VAL A 145 13.30 -8.75 -10.54
CA VAL A 145 13.24 -7.29 -10.36
C VAL A 145 12.04 -6.90 -9.51
N THR A 146 12.25 -6.02 -8.53
CA THR A 146 11.20 -5.54 -7.61
C THR A 146 11.20 -4.02 -7.48
N GLY A 147 10.20 -3.44 -6.80
CA GLY A 147 10.12 -2.00 -6.53
C GLY A 147 9.36 -1.21 -7.61
N GLN A 148 9.10 0.07 -7.31
CA GLN A 148 8.18 0.93 -8.06
C GLN A 148 8.46 1.01 -9.57
N GLY A 149 9.74 1.05 -9.97
CA GLY A 149 10.12 1.14 -11.39
C GLY A 149 9.97 -0.19 -12.16
N ALA A 150 9.58 -1.29 -11.50
CA ALA A 150 9.43 -2.61 -12.09
C ALA A 150 7.96 -3.00 -12.24
N LYS A 151 7.19 -2.20 -12.99
CA LYS A 151 5.79 -2.50 -13.32
C LYS A 151 5.45 -2.28 -14.80
N LEU A 152 4.72 -3.25 -15.36
CA LEU A 152 4.07 -3.19 -16.67
C LEU A 152 2.71 -3.91 -16.55
N ARG A 153 1.59 -3.31 -16.98
CA ARG A 153 0.25 -3.90 -16.85
C ARG A 153 -0.80 -3.29 -17.79
N LEU A 154 -1.78 -4.09 -18.20
CA LEU A 154 -2.95 -3.71 -18.98
C LEU A 154 -4.23 -4.31 -18.37
N ALA A 155 -5.33 -3.57 -18.27
CA ALA A 155 -6.67 -4.12 -18.07
C ALA A 155 -7.63 -3.66 -19.17
N VAL A 156 -8.51 -4.57 -19.60
CA VAL A 156 -9.45 -4.38 -20.69
C VAL A 156 -10.87 -4.68 -20.19
N GLY A 157 -11.76 -3.70 -20.37
CA GLY A 157 -13.17 -3.80 -20.00
C GLY A 157 -13.97 -4.74 -20.92
N PRO A 158 -15.21 -5.08 -20.54
CA PRO A 158 -16.07 -6.01 -21.28
C PRO A 158 -16.61 -5.42 -22.60
N ASP A 159 -16.39 -4.13 -22.84
CA ASP A 159 -16.64 -3.42 -24.09
C ASP A 159 -15.40 -3.40 -25.03
N GLY A 160 -14.26 -3.93 -24.57
CA GLY A 160 -12.98 -3.90 -25.29
C GLY A 160 -12.20 -2.59 -25.15
N ALA A 161 -12.64 -1.65 -24.30
CA ALA A 161 -11.87 -0.45 -23.96
C ALA A 161 -10.76 -0.77 -22.96
N VAL A 162 -9.68 0.01 -22.97
CA VAL A 162 -8.60 -0.12 -21.98
C VAL A 162 -8.99 0.64 -20.73
N THR A 163 -9.30 -0.10 -19.65
CA THR A 163 -9.75 0.46 -18.38
C THR A 163 -8.60 0.74 -17.42
N GLN A 164 -7.42 0.17 -17.66
CA GLN A 164 -6.20 0.53 -16.96
C GLN A 164 -4.96 0.23 -17.81
N LEU A 165 -3.93 1.07 -17.69
CA LEU A 165 -2.66 0.89 -18.38
C LEU A 165 -1.52 1.47 -17.54
N THR A 166 -0.49 0.65 -17.30
CA THR A 166 0.68 1.06 -16.50
C THR A 166 2.00 0.69 -17.16
N SER A 167 2.95 1.63 -17.15
CA SER A 167 4.37 1.36 -17.41
C SER A 167 5.25 2.25 -16.51
N ALA A 168 6.12 1.61 -15.74
CA ALA A 168 7.11 2.26 -14.86
C ALA A 168 8.57 1.98 -15.26
N LEU A 169 8.77 1.31 -16.40
CA LEU A 169 10.07 0.73 -16.74
C LEU A 169 11.11 1.78 -17.14
N ARG A 170 12.38 1.48 -16.84
CA ARG A 170 13.58 2.20 -17.26
C ARG A 170 14.42 1.33 -18.20
N GLN A 171 15.16 1.95 -19.10
CA GLN A 171 16.13 1.27 -19.95
C GLN A 171 17.51 1.22 -19.28
N VAL A 172 18.15 0.06 -19.32
CA VAL A 172 19.41 -0.24 -18.62
C VAL A 172 20.41 -1.01 -19.49
N GLU A 173 21.70 -0.72 -19.35
CA GLU A 173 22.78 -1.42 -20.03
C GLU A 173 23.78 -2.01 -19.02
N LYS A 174 24.33 -3.19 -19.30
CA LYS A 174 25.32 -3.85 -18.42
C LYS A 174 26.65 -3.10 -18.47
N SER A 175 26.96 -2.34 -17.42
CA SER A 175 28.12 -1.45 -17.34
C SER A 175 29.30 -2.03 -16.55
N GLY A 176 29.09 -3.05 -15.71
CA GLY A 176 30.18 -3.60 -14.91
C GLY A 176 29.85 -4.91 -14.18
N LYS A 177 30.69 -5.23 -13.19
CA LYS A 177 30.48 -6.30 -12.22
C LYS A 177 30.97 -5.87 -10.84
N ALA A 178 30.18 -6.14 -9.81
CA ALA A 178 30.57 -6.02 -8.41
C ALA A 178 30.84 -7.40 -7.80
N GLU A 179 31.72 -7.46 -6.80
CA GLU A 179 31.66 -8.54 -5.81
C GLU A 179 30.40 -8.35 -4.95
N VAL A 180 29.82 -9.45 -4.45
CA VAL A 180 28.64 -9.39 -3.58
C VAL A 180 28.91 -10.09 -2.25
N ILE A 181 28.38 -9.54 -1.17
CA ILE A 181 28.47 -10.11 0.16
C ILE A 181 27.87 -11.54 0.18
N SER A 182 28.45 -12.41 0.99
CA SER A 182 27.93 -13.77 1.18
C SER A 182 26.50 -13.77 1.74
N PRO A 183 25.65 -14.78 1.45
CA PRO A 183 24.31 -14.91 2.04
C PRO A 183 24.31 -14.84 3.58
N ARG A 184 25.34 -15.37 4.25
CA ARG A 184 25.50 -15.26 5.72
C ARG A 184 25.66 -13.81 6.20
N ARG A 185 26.26 -12.93 5.40
CA ARG A 185 26.42 -11.50 5.73
C ARG A 185 25.15 -10.70 5.40
N ALA A 186 24.50 -11.01 4.27
CA ALA A 186 23.18 -10.46 3.95
C ALA A 186 22.16 -10.81 5.05
N TYR A 187 22.15 -12.08 5.50
CA TYR A 187 21.36 -12.57 6.65
C TYR A 187 21.60 -11.72 7.91
N ALA A 188 22.86 -11.48 8.27
CA ALA A 188 23.21 -10.71 9.47
C ALA A 188 22.77 -9.24 9.36
N GLN A 189 22.86 -8.63 8.18
CA GLN A 189 22.36 -7.27 7.95
C GLN A 189 20.83 -7.21 7.99
N CYS A 190 20.13 -8.16 7.35
CA CYS A 190 18.68 -8.31 7.45
C CYS A 190 18.22 -8.47 8.91
N ALA A 191 18.88 -9.31 9.70
CA ALA A 191 18.54 -9.52 11.11
C ALA A 191 18.82 -8.28 11.98
N ALA A 192 19.96 -7.60 11.79
CA ALA A 192 20.30 -6.38 12.54
C ALA A 192 19.27 -5.28 12.33
N LEU A 193 18.84 -5.11 11.07
CA LEU A 193 17.75 -4.26 10.66
C LEU A 193 16.42 -4.57 11.40
N TYR A 194 15.98 -5.84 11.42
CA TYR A 194 14.73 -6.25 12.09
C TYR A 194 14.80 -6.28 13.63
N GLY A 195 16.00 -6.21 14.22
CA GLY A 195 16.24 -6.43 15.65
C GLY A 195 16.47 -7.90 16.00
N GLU A 196 17.20 -8.15 17.08
CA GLU A 196 17.86 -9.43 17.38
C GLU A 196 16.93 -10.66 17.54
N GLY A 197 15.62 -10.46 17.66
CA GLY A 197 14.64 -11.53 17.88
C GLY A 197 14.00 -12.13 16.62
N VAL A 198 14.13 -11.49 15.45
CA VAL A 198 13.40 -11.91 14.22
C VAL A 198 14.15 -12.99 13.46
N LYS A 199 13.56 -14.17 13.26
CA LYS A 199 14.15 -15.19 12.38
C LYS A 199 14.10 -14.75 10.92
N GLN A 200 15.21 -14.99 10.24
CA GLN A 200 15.44 -14.69 8.85
C GLN A 200 15.64 -16.01 8.09
N ASP A 201 15.03 -16.17 6.91
CA ASP A 201 15.35 -17.20 5.92
C ASP A 201 16.46 -16.70 4.96
N GLU A 202 16.93 -17.52 4.03
CA GLU A 202 17.97 -17.08 3.08
C GLU A 202 17.47 -15.88 2.24
N PRO A 203 18.18 -14.72 2.26
CA PRO A 203 17.73 -13.53 1.51
C PRO A 203 17.78 -13.73 -0.02
N THR A 204 16.74 -13.26 -0.72
CA THR A 204 16.63 -13.40 -2.19
C THR A 204 17.51 -12.37 -2.89
N LEU A 205 18.54 -12.82 -3.62
CA LEU A 205 19.36 -11.94 -4.45
C LEU A 205 18.57 -11.48 -5.70
N GLY A 206 18.47 -10.17 -5.92
CA GLY A 206 17.74 -9.57 -7.05
C GLY A 206 18.23 -8.15 -7.36
N TYR A 207 17.40 -7.41 -8.11
CA TYR A 207 17.60 -5.99 -8.37
C TYR A 207 16.36 -5.20 -7.96
N GLN A 208 16.51 -4.14 -7.19
CA GLN A 208 15.45 -3.15 -7.02
C GLN A 208 15.48 -2.17 -8.20
N PHE A 209 14.31 -1.84 -8.71
CA PHE A 209 14.08 -0.66 -9.53
C PHE A 209 13.39 0.38 -8.63
N PRO A 210 14.09 1.45 -8.22
CA PRO A 210 13.52 2.55 -7.43
C PRO A 210 12.39 3.26 -8.18
N GLU A 211 11.72 4.20 -7.52
CA GLU A 211 10.81 5.15 -8.21
C GLU A 211 11.52 5.80 -9.40
N LEU A 212 10.73 6.18 -10.40
CA LEU A 212 11.25 7.04 -11.46
C LEU A 212 11.38 8.47 -10.92
N SER A 213 12.49 9.12 -11.23
CA SER A 213 12.85 10.45 -10.73
C SER A 213 13.12 11.45 -11.86
N ALA A 214 12.60 11.20 -13.07
CA ALA A 214 12.83 12.07 -14.21
C ALA A 214 12.19 13.47 -14.05
N ALA A 215 12.74 14.46 -14.75
CA ALA A 215 12.09 15.76 -14.91
C ALA A 215 11.33 15.81 -16.25
N ASP A 216 10.11 16.34 -16.25
CA ASP A 216 9.27 16.66 -17.42
C ASP A 216 9.17 15.56 -18.51
N ALA A 217 9.19 14.29 -18.09
CA ALA A 217 9.26 13.11 -18.94
C ALA A 217 10.38 13.20 -20.01
N SER A 218 11.55 13.66 -19.59
CA SER A 218 12.75 13.81 -20.43
C SER A 218 13.58 12.53 -20.63
N GLY A 219 13.19 11.43 -19.99
CA GLY A 219 13.97 10.19 -19.92
C GLY A 219 15.23 10.29 -19.04
N LYS A 220 15.36 11.35 -18.22
CA LYS A 220 16.53 11.64 -17.37
C LYS A 220 16.09 12.04 -15.97
N GLY A 221 16.50 11.26 -14.97
CA GLY A 221 16.36 11.58 -13.55
C GLY A 221 17.67 11.36 -12.80
N THR A 222 17.55 10.93 -11.54
CA THR A 222 18.67 10.76 -10.60
C THR A 222 19.19 9.32 -10.54
N VAL A 223 18.39 8.32 -10.95
CA VAL A 223 18.78 6.91 -10.86
C VAL A 223 19.75 6.61 -12.00
N SER A 224 21.04 6.52 -11.66
CA SER A 224 22.15 6.37 -12.61
C SER A 224 22.60 4.92 -12.78
N THR A 225 22.49 4.13 -11.72
CA THR A 225 23.09 2.80 -11.60
C THR A 225 22.15 1.88 -10.83
N ILE A 226 21.86 0.69 -11.39
CA ILE A 226 21.16 -0.37 -10.67
C ILE A 226 22.19 -1.38 -10.16
N LEU A 227 22.22 -1.54 -8.84
CA LEU A 227 23.09 -2.45 -8.12
C LEU A 227 22.29 -3.65 -7.59
N PRO A 228 22.91 -4.82 -7.42
CA PRO A 228 22.25 -5.97 -6.81
C PRO A 228 21.95 -5.69 -5.33
N GLN A 229 20.79 -6.15 -4.86
CA GLN A 229 20.35 -6.12 -3.47
C GLN A 229 19.85 -7.51 -3.07
N TYR A 230 19.82 -7.78 -1.76
CA TYR A 230 19.14 -8.93 -1.21
C TYR A 230 17.81 -8.50 -0.59
N THR A 231 16.70 -9.11 -1.01
CA THR A 231 15.42 -9.03 -0.30
C THR A 231 15.45 -9.93 0.92
N CYS A 232 15.23 -9.36 2.10
CA CYS A 232 15.14 -10.10 3.34
C CYS A 232 13.78 -10.79 3.44
N ASN A 233 13.83 -12.11 3.54
CA ASN A 233 12.68 -12.98 3.80
C ASN A 233 12.64 -13.36 5.30
N PRO A 234 11.94 -12.64 6.19
CA PRO A 234 11.80 -13.07 7.59
C PRO A 234 10.81 -14.23 7.71
N ALA A 235 11.16 -15.21 8.54
CA ALA A 235 10.43 -16.48 8.66
C ALA A 235 9.22 -16.41 9.62
N ASP A 236 9.30 -15.58 10.66
CA ASP A 236 8.29 -15.49 11.72
C ASP A 236 7.12 -14.56 11.38
N GLY A 237 6.75 -14.50 10.09
CA GLY A 237 5.58 -13.74 9.62
C GLY A 237 5.78 -12.22 9.51
N ALA A 238 6.96 -11.68 9.84
CA ALA A 238 7.24 -10.27 9.55
C ALA A 238 7.07 -9.97 8.04
N GLN A 239 6.75 -8.72 7.68
CA GLN A 239 6.62 -8.38 6.24
C GLN A 239 7.98 -8.61 5.52
N ALA A 240 7.97 -8.94 4.24
CA ALA A 240 9.10 -9.57 3.53
C ALA A 240 9.72 -8.70 2.42
N HIS A 241 10.10 -7.46 2.74
CA HIS A 241 10.47 -6.45 1.75
C HIS A 241 11.67 -5.58 2.14
N ARG A 242 12.41 -5.94 3.20
CA ARG A 242 13.67 -5.25 3.49
C ARG A 242 14.65 -5.51 2.39
N LEU A 243 15.43 -4.50 2.05
CA LEU A 243 16.52 -4.63 1.09
C LEU A 243 17.83 -4.32 1.80
N VAL A 244 18.83 -5.20 1.67
CA VAL A 244 20.22 -4.88 2.03
C VAL A 244 21.05 -4.78 0.75
N PRO A 245 21.99 -3.82 0.64
CA PRO A 245 22.88 -3.72 -0.51
C PRO A 245 23.72 -4.99 -0.63
N ALA A 246 23.70 -5.66 -1.80
CA ALA A 246 24.55 -6.83 -1.99
C ALA A 246 26.02 -6.44 -2.18
N VAL A 247 26.32 -5.17 -2.50
CA VAL A 247 27.68 -4.64 -2.68
C VAL A 247 28.12 -3.90 -1.42
N GLU A 248 29.27 -4.28 -0.87
CA GLU A 248 29.84 -3.67 0.33
C GLU A 248 30.25 -2.21 0.09
N GLY A 249 29.89 -1.31 1.01
CA GLY A 249 30.23 0.11 0.95
C GLY A 249 29.49 0.94 -0.12
N ALA A 250 28.50 0.36 -0.81
CA ALA A 250 27.79 1.04 -1.90
C ALA A 250 26.65 1.98 -1.43
N ALA A 251 26.07 1.75 -0.26
CA ALA A 251 25.00 2.56 0.31
C ALA A 251 25.52 3.78 1.10
N PRO A 252 24.63 4.73 1.48
CA PRO A 252 24.95 5.75 2.46
C PRO A 252 25.47 5.15 3.78
N ALA A 253 26.43 5.86 4.37
CA ALA A 253 26.98 5.67 5.70
C ALA A 253 26.95 7.02 6.43
N GLY A 254 27.31 7.03 7.72
CA GLY A 254 27.27 8.23 8.55
C GLY A 254 26.49 8.03 9.85
N LYS A 255 26.03 9.14 10.43
CA LYS A 255 25.61 9.20 11.85
C LYS A 255 24.42 10.12 12.08
N ILE A 256 23.57 9.71 13.00
CA ILE A 256 22.50 10.52 13.62
C ILE A 256 22.99 11.07 14.96
N GLY A 257 22.68 12.34 15.24
CA GLY A 257 22.76 12.94 16.57
C GLY A 257 21.42 13.58 16.94
N ALA A 258 20.92 13.29 18.15
CA ALA A 258 19.63 13.76 18.64
C ALA A 258 19.72 14.25 20.10
N VAL A 259 18.86 15.21 20.45
CA VAL A 259 18.85 15.90 21.74
C VAL A 259 17.41 15.99 22.24
N ARG A 260 17.19 15.72 23.53
CA ARG A 260 15.91 15.89 24.23
C ARG A 260 16.03 16.96 25.32
N SER A 261 15.04 17.84 25.38
CA SER A 261 14.92 18.91 26.38
C SER A 261 13.44 19.07 26.78
N GLY A 262 13.00 18.38 27.82
CA GLY A 262 11.61 18.33 28.26
C GLY A 262 10.74 17.56 27.27
N ALA A 263 9.87 18.28 26.56
CA ALA A 263 9.06 17.75 25.47
C ALA A 263 9.72 17.94 24.08
N THR A 264 10.60 18.94 23.93
CA THR A 264 11.26 19.25 22.66
C THR A 264 12.31 18.19 22.31
N ILE A 265 12.26 17.69 21.08
CA ILE A 265 13.29 16.85 20.46
C ILE A 265 13.87 17.59 19.27
N SER A 266 15.20 17.60 19.13
CA SER A 266 15.92 18.10 17.96
C SER A 266 16.93 17.07 17.47
N ALA A 267 16.99 16.79 16.17
CA ALA A 267 17.93 15.81 15.62
C ALA A 267 18.46 16.19 14.24
N LYS A 268 19.63 15.66 13.89
CA LYS A 268 20.33 15.88 12.62
C LYS A 268 21.07 14.63 12.18
N VAL A 269 21.26 14.47 10.87
CA VAL A 269 22.13 13.46 10.29
C VAL A 269 23.34 14.06 9.60
N SER A 270 24.41 13.27 9.57
CA SER A 270 25.61 13.48 8.76
C SER A 270 25.77 12.26 7.86
N VAL A 271 25.89 12.47 6.55
CA VAL A 271 25.87 11.41 5.53
C VAL A 271 27.18 11.43 4.74
N GLU A 272 27.76 10.25 4.51
CA GLU A 272 28.93 10.01 3.65
C GLU A 272 28.75 8.70 2.87
N GLY A 273 29.48 8.50 1.77
CA GLY A 273 29.25 7.36 0.87
C GLY A 273 27.89 7.43 0.13
N GLY A 274 27.54 6.39 -0.62
CA GLY A 274 26.37 6.39 -1.50
C GLY A 274 26.44 7.42 -2.64
N THR A 275 25.28 7.69 -3.26
CA THR A 275 25.13 8.58 -4.41
C THR A 275 24.12 9.68 -4.09
N ALA A 276 24.57 10.93 -4.00
CA ALA A 276 23.68 12.08 -3.82
C ALA A 276 22.85 12.39 -5.08
N PRO A 277 21.64 12.99 -4.97
CA PRO A 277 20.97 13.44 -3.75
C PRO A 277 20.52 12.31 -2.82
N TYR A 278 20.31 12.64 -1.55
CA TYR A 278 19.72 11.74 -0.56
C TYR A 278 18.30 12.19 -0.22
N THR A 279 17.40 11.23 -0.01
CA THR A 279 16.11 11.45 0.66
C THR A 279 16.18 10.96 2.10
N TYR A 280 15.39 11.58 2.97
CA TYR A 280 15.33 11.27 4.40
C TYR A 280 13.90 10.86 4.77
N LEU A 281 13.75 9.97 5.76
CA LEU A 281 12.47 9.82 6.46
C LEU A 281 12.65 9.50 7.94
N TRP A 282 11.87 10.20 8.78
CA TRP A 282 12.00 10.14 10.24
C TRP A 282 10.75 9.59 10.96
N SER A 283 10.95 8.91 12.09
CA SER A 283 9.95 8.68 13.12
C SER A 283 10.32 9.36 14.42
N SER A 284 9.27 9.82 15.11
CA SER A 284 9.17 9.74 16.55
C SER A 284 8.34 8.51 16.96
N SER A 285 8.61 7.95 18.14
CA SER A 285 7.80 6.89 18.76
C SER A 285 6.53 7.39 19.47
N SER A 286 6.42 8.72 19.63
CA SER A 286 5.41 9.39 20.44
C SER A 286 4.70 10.57 19.75
N THR A 287 5.17 11.02 18.59
CA THR A 287 4.59 12.12 17.81
C THR A 287 4.61 11.79 16.31
N VAL A 288 3.60 12.24 15.58
CA VAL A 288 3.69 12.30 14.12
C VAL A 288 4.38 13.56 13.65
N LEU A 289 5.59 13.33 13.13
CA LEU A 289 6.39 14.35 12.49
C LEU A 289 5.68 14.95 11.27
N THR A 290 5.73 16.27 11.18
CA THR A 290 5.49 17.07 9.97
C THR A 290 6.83 17.66 9.53
N GLY A 291 7.12 17.70 8.23
CA GLY A 291 8.48 18.01 7.74
C GLY A 291 9.48 16.93 8.17
N ARG A 292 9.40 15.76 7.54
CA ARG A 292 10.14 14.54 7.91
C ARG A 292 11.14 14.11 6.82
N ASP A 293 11.41 14.99 5.88
CA ASP A 293 12.14 14.79 4.63
C ASP A 293 13.44 15.63 4.58
N GLU A 294 13.76 16.32 5.67
CA GLU A 294 14.99 17.10 5.85
C GLU A 294 16.10 16.31 6.56
N ALA A 295 17.36 16.75 6.37
CA ALA A 295 18.54 16.22 7.05
C ALA A 295 18.60 16.54 8.57
N GLY A 296 17.57 17.18 9.10
CA GLY A 296 17.37 17.40 10.53
C GLY A 296 15.96 17.89 10.81
N ILE A 297 15.47 17.61 12.02
CA ILE A 297 14.09 17.85 12.44
C ILE A 297 14.04 18.47 13.84
N THR A 298 12.92 19.10 14.20
CA THR A 298 12.62 19.51 15.58
C THR A 298 11.11 19.49 15.80
N TYR A 299 10.65 18.92 16.92
CA TYR A 299 9.25 18.71 17.24
C TYR A 299 9.02 18.58 18.75
N GLU A 300 7.77 18.68 19.18
CA GLU A 300 7.34 18.37 20.56
C GLU A 300 6.81 16.93 20.62
N ARG A 301 7.26 16.15 21.61
CA ARG A 301 6.89 14.73 21.80
C ARG A 301 5.57 14.58 22.57
N SER A 302 4.69 13.67 22.16
CA SER A 302 3.31 13.50 22.69
C SER A 302 3.03 12.08 23.21
N PRO A 303 3.82 11.57 24.18
CA PRO A 303 3.83 10.16 24.59
C PRO A 303 2.48 9.65 25.11
N ARG A 304 2.11 8.44 24.65
CA ARG A 304 0.81 7.79 24.89
C ARG A 304 0.45 7.61 26.36
N ASP A 305 1.39 7.14 27.18
CA ASP A 305 1.12 6.74 28.57
C ASP A 305 1.51 7.80 29.62
N ARG A 306 2.62 8.53 29.42
CA ARG A 306 3.13 9.56 30.36
C ARG A 306 4.12 10.54 29.74
N GLU A 307 4.13 11.77 30.23
CA GLU A 307 5.14 12.80 29.92
C GLU A 307 6.59 12.39 30.28
N ASP A 308 6.80 11.53 31.29
CA ASP A 308 8.14 11.07 31.69
C ASP A 308 8.74 10.00 30.76
N GLY A 309 7.92 9.41 29.86
CA GLY A 309 8.31 8.31 28.98
C GLY A 309 9.55 8.59 28.12
N GLY A 310 10.24 7.51 27.73
CA GLY A 310 11.31 7.57 26.74
C GLY A 310 10.80 7.98 25.36
N GLU A 311 11.71 8.30 24.46
CA GLU A 311 11.40 8.61 23.07
C GLU A 311 12.39 7.88 22.16
N GLN A 312 11.91 7.09 21.21
CA GLN A 312 12.73 6.50 20.17
C GLN A 312 12.62 7.30 18.87
N LEU A 313 13.77 7.60 18.28
CA LEU A 313 13.89 8.36 17.05
C LEU A 313 14.62 7.50 16.01
N THR A 314 14.00 7.30 14.86
CA THR A 314 14.57 6.47 13.77
C THR A 314 14.59 7.30 12.50
N VAL A 315 15.67 7.19 11.74
CA VAL A 315 15.84 7.85 10.44
C VAL A 315 16.30 6.84 9.41
N GLU A 316 15.79 6.94 8.20
CA GLU A 316 16.40 6.31 7.03
C GLU A 316 16.89 7.35 6.03
N VAL A 317 18.00 7.03 5.36
CA VAL A 317 18.60 7.79 4.28
C VAL A 317 18.67 6.91 3.04
N THR A 318 18.01 7.29 1.97
CA THR A 318 18.07 6.60 0.67
C THR A 318 18.85 7.42 -0.35
N ASP A 319 19.72 6.77 -1.12
CA ASP A 319 20.53 7.39 -2.18
C ASP A 319 19.80 7.46 -3.53
N ALA A 320 20.37 8.24 -4.46
CA ALA A 320 19.83 8.45 -5.79
C ALA A 320 19.67 7.17 -6.64
N ASN A 321 20.31 6.07 -6.25
CA ASN A 321 20.20 4.76 -6.89
C ASN A 321 19.29 3.79 -6.11
N GLY A 322 18.66 4.23 -5.02
CA GLY A 322 17.76 3.43 -4.18
C GLY A 322 18.45 2.60 -3.09
N LEU A 323 19.73 2.85 -2.80
CA LEU A 323 20.40 2.19 -1.69
C LEU A 323 20.12 2.93 -0.37
N ALA A 324 19.56 2.20 0.58
CA ALA A 324 19.11 2.73 1.87
C ALA A 324 20.06 2.43 3.04
N ALA A 325 20.01 3.26 4.08
CA ALA A 325 20.59 2.99 5.38
C ALA A 325 19.80 3.64 6.53
N THR A 326 19.52 2.89 7.60
CA THR A 326 18.74 3.29 8.78
C THR A 326 19.64 3.56 10.00
N ALA A 327 19.27 4.47 10.89
CA ALA A 327 19.73 4.46 12.28
C ALA A 327 18.59 4.75 13.27
N HIS A 328 18.79 4.30 14.51
CA HIS A 328 17.85 4.36 15.62
C HIS A 328 18.56 4.97 16.85
N VAL A 329 17.85 5.80 17.62
CA VAL A 329 18.36 6.48 18.82
C VAL A 329 17.29 6.49 19.91
N ASP A 330 17.65 6.02 21.11
CA ASP A 330 16.82 6.09 22.31
C ASP A 330 17.14 7.34 23.16
N LEU A 331 16.13 8.16 23.44
CA LEU A 331 16.17 9.35 24.30
C LEU A 331 15.32 9.12 25.56
N GLY A 332 15.81 8.24 26.44
CA GLY A 332 15.13 7.84 27.68
C GLY A 332 14.94 8.97 28.70
N SER A 333 15.77 10.02 28.63
CA SER A 333 15.66 11.25 29.43
C SER A 333 16.19 12.43 28.62
N ASP A 334 16.09 13.63 29.19
CA ASP A 334 16.77 14.81 28.67
C ASP A 334 18.29 14.58 28.59
N GLY A 335 18.91 15.09 27.53
CA GLY A 335 20.31 14.80 27.18
C GLY A 335 20.53 14.66 25.67
N GLU A 336 21.73 14.20 25.29
CA GLU A 336 22.15 13.97 23.90
C GLU A 336 22.44 12.48 23.65
N ALA A 337 22.12 11.98 22.46
CA ALA A 337 22.41 10.61 22.04
C ALA A 337 22.76 10.54 20.53
N SER A 338 23.47 9.49 20.11
CA SER A 338 23.92 9.33 18.72
C SER A 338 24.11 7.86 18.33
N ALA A 339 23.95 7.56 17.04
CA ALA A 339 24.15 6.23 16.46
C ALA A 339 24.73 6.34 15.04
N GLU A 340 25.29 5.24 14.52
CA GLU A 340 25.77 5.13 13.14
C GLU A 340 24.80 4.32 12.27
N PHE A 341 24.78 4.59 10.96
CA PHE A 341 23.86 3.93 10.02
C PHE A 341 24.17 2.44 9.80
N GLN A 342 23.11 1.65 9.64
CA GLN A 342 23.10 0.27 9.18
C GLN A 342 22.39 0.18 7.82
N PRO A 343 22.92 -0.54 6.80
CA PRO A 343 22.30 -0.52 5.45
C PRO A 343 20.93 -1.25 5.35
N GLY A 344 19.85 -0.58 4.90
CA GLY A 344 18.54 -1.13 4.44
C GLY A 344 17.24 -0.32 4.76
N GLY A 345 16.02 -0.84 4.44
CA GLY A 345 14.68 -0.16 4.62
C GLY A 345 13.32 -0.92 4.36
N GLY A 346 12.11 -0.33 4.63
CA GLY A 346 10.68 -0.90 4.77
C GLY A 346 9.40 -0.53 5.72
N GLY A 347 9.14 0.53 6.57
CA GLY A 347 7.93 0.73 7.53
C GLY A 347 7.83 1.77 8.76
N PHE A 348 6.87 2.79 8.85
CA PHE A 348 6.40 3.70 10.00
C PHE A 348 4.92 4.32 9.90
N GLY A 349 4.24 4.52 11.05
CA GLY A 349 3.00 5.36 11.32
C GLY A 349 3.13 6.92 11.61
N ALA A 350 2.73 7.55 12.76
CA ALA A 350 1.31 7.88 13.14
C ALA A 350 1.00 8.71 14.55
N LEU A 351 0.03 9.71 14.71
CA LEU A 351 -0.86 10.27 15.88
C LEU A 351 -1.85 11.59 15.73
N SER A 352 -3.20 11.63 16.05
CA SER A 352 -4.12 12.72 16.70
C SER A 352 -5.53 13.33 16.18
N THR A 353 -6.65 13.21 16.97
CA THR A 353 -8.18 13.20 16.76
C THR A 353 -9.16 14.39 16.39
N GLY A 354 -10.35 14.09 15.75
CA GLY A 354 -11.73 14.61 16.08
C GLY A 354 -12.81 15.06 15.03
N ARG A 355 -12.89 14.61 13.76
CA ARG A 355 -13.72 15.29 12.70
C ARG A 355 -14.22 14.39 11.52
N THR A 356 -13.89 14.78 10.28
CA THR A 356 -13.68 13.85 9.15
C THR A 356 -12.19 13.57 9.14
N ASP A 357 -11.80 12.34 9.41
CA ASP A 357 -10.45 11.94 9.74
C ASP A 357 -10.19 10.45 9.63
N VAL A 358 -8.90 10.11 9.68
CA VAL A 358 -8.44 8.76 9.39
C VAL A 358 -7.46 8.24 10.42
N GLY A 359 -7.64 7.01 10.87
CA GLY A 359 -6.73 6.34 11.76
C GLY A 359 -5.58 5.66 11.03
N ILE A 360 -4.47 5.37 11.71
CA ILE A 360 -3.41 4.49 11.16
C ILE A 360 -2.83 3.59 12.25
N GLU A 361 -3.00 2.28 12.13
CA GLU A 361 -2.44 1.35 13.10
C GLU A 361 -1.36 0.48 12.45
N GLN A 362 -0.10 0.83 12.70
CA GLN A 362 1.02 0.31 11.94
C GLN A 362 2.05 -0.35 12.85
N THR A 363 1.83 -1.63 13.16
CA THR A 363 2.75 -2.42 14.01
C THR A 363 4.14 -2.62 13.38
N ILE A 364 4.30 -2.30 12.10
CA ILE A 364 5.51 -2.54 11.30
C ILE A 364 6.37 -1.26 11.21
N ASN A 365 7.01 -0.86 12.30
CA ASN A 365 7.75 0.40 12.46
C ASN A 365 9.27 0.36 12.19
N GLU A 366 9.83 -0.73 11.71
CA GLU A 366 11.27 -1.02 11.84
C GLU A 366 12.25 -0.51 10.72
N TRP A 367 11.88 0.36 9.76
CA TRP A 367 12.44 0.43 8.36
C TRP A 367 11.76 1.50 7.44
N GLN A 368 12.09 1.84 6.16
CA GLN A 368 11.33 2.66 5.10
C GLN A 368 9.97 2.37 4.29
N CYS A 369 9.79 1.41 3.37
CA CYS A 369 8.60 1.37 2.47
C CYS A 369 7.17 1.48 3.07
N ALA A 370 6.85 0.86 4.22
CA ALA A 370 5.53 0.99 4.84
C ALA A 370 5.44 2.29 5.65
N GLN A 371 6.58 2.98 5.88
CA GLN A 371 6.54 4.38 6.29
C GLN A 371 5.82 5.09 5.18
N ASP A 372 6.31 4.96 3.95
CA ASP A 372 5.75 5.63 2.80
C ASP A 372 4.25 5.29 2.63
N SER A 373 3.82 4.07 2.98
CA SER A 373 2.39 3.68 3.01
C SER A 373 1.59 4.55 3.99
N ALA A 374 1.85 4.44 5.29
CA ALA A 374 1.11 5.15 6.33
C ALA A 374 1.38 6.67 6.32
N ASN A 375 2.63 7.08 6.23
CA ASN A 375 3.03 8.48 6.07
C ASN A 375 2.46 9.12 4.80
N GLY A 376 2.39 8.38 3.70
CA GLY A 376 1.79 8.84 2.45
C GLY A 376 0.29 9.00 2.59
N PHE A 377 -0.39 8.03 3.22
CA PHE A 377 -1.82 8.10 3.54
C PHE A 377 -2.11 9.36 4.36
N ARG A 378 -1.42 9.53 5.50
CA ARG A 378 -1.48 10.74 6.34
C ARG A 378 -1.20 12.02 5.55
N THR A 379 -0.14 12.08 4.75
CA THR A 379 0.24 13.28 3.98
C THR A 379 -0.83 13.65 2.96
N VAL A 380 -1.44 12.70 2.25
CA VAL A 380 -2.45 12.99 1.23
C VAL A 380 -3.80 13.33 1.86
N MET A 381 -4.25 12.60 2.89
CA MET A 381 -5.51 12.91 3.59
C MET A 381 -5.42 14.32 4.23
N ALA A 382 -4.32 14.64 4.90
CA ALA A 382 -4.09 15.98 5.46
C ALA A 382 -4.02 17.07 4.37
N GLY A 383 -3.44 16.77 3.20
CA GLY A 383 -3.44 17.66 2.03
C GLY A 383 -4.84 17.96 1.45
N HIS A 384 -5.83 17.10 1.75
CA HIS A 384 -7.24 17.31 1.43
C HIS A 384 -8.07 17.87 2.60
N GLY A 385 -7.42 18.27 3.70
CA GLY A 385 -8.08 18.81 4.89
C GLY A 385 -8.71 17.75 5.79
N VAL A 386 -8.39 16.48 5.58
CA VAL A 386 -8.82 15.32 6.38
C VAL A 386 -7.64 14.92 7.28
N PRO A 387 -7.54 15.43 8.53
CA PRO A 387 -6.37 15.20 9.36
C PRO A 387 -6.41 13.78 9.93
N THR A 388 -5.28 13.26 10.38
CA THR A 388 -5.19 11.89 10.88
C THR A 388 -5.65 11.82 12.34
N GLN A 389 -6.55 10.91 12.74
CA GLN A 389 -6.95 10.66 14.13
C GLN A 389 -5.89 9.80 14.85
N PHE A 390 -6.24 8.88 15.77
CA PHE A 390 -5.25 7.98 16.35
C PHE A 390 -4.48 7.30 15.24
N ASP A 391 -3.21 7.18 15.50
CA ASP A 391 -2.26 6.96 14.45
C ASP A 391 -1.11 6.44 15.37
N TRP A 392 -0.75 5.14 15.30
CA TRP A 392 0.23 4.46 16.18
C TRP A 392 1.31 3.63 15.43
N ARG A 393 2.48 3.47 16.09
CA ARG A 393 3.71 2.86 15.53
C ARG A 393 4.20 1.66 16.35
N GLY A 394 4.42 0.52 15.69
CA GLY A 394 5.38 -0.48 16.16
C GLY A 394 4.91 -1.35 17.31
N ALA A 395 5.50 -1.11 18.48
CA ALA A 395 5.03 -1.64 19.75
C ALA A 395 3.99 -0.73 20.42
N SER A 396 3.94 0.57 20.08
CA SER A 396 2.88 1.51 20.50
C SER A 396 1.57 1.29 19.75
N ALA A 397 1.62 0.48 18.69
CA ALA A 397 0.50 -0.05 17.92
C ALA A 397 -0.10 -1.25 18.67
N PHE A 398 -1.34 -1.13 19.14
CA PHE A 398 -1.95 -2.10 20.06
C PHE A 398 -3.08 -2.87 19.39
N GLU A 399 -3.09 -4.20 19.55
CA GLU A 399 -4.19 -5.06 19.12
C GLU A 399 -5.51 -4.69 19.79
N ARG A 400 -5.43 -4.26 21.05
CA ARG A 400 -6.58 -3.86 21.86
C ARG A 400 -7.31 -2.65 21.26
N ASP A 401 -6.65 -1.82 20.46
CA ASP A 401 -7.27 -0.67 19.81
C ASP A 401 -8.25 -1.09 18.69
N PHE A 402 -8.34 -2.38 18.36
CA PHE A 402 -9.30 -2.99 17.42
C PHE A 402 -10.33 -3.93 18.10
N LYS A 403 -10.32 -4.07 19.43
CA LYS A 403 -11.18 -4.99 20.21
C LYS A 403 -12.22 -4.24 21.06
N GLU A 404 -13.43 -4.78 21.16
CA GLU A 404 -14.40 -4.31 22.16
C GLU A 404 -13.82 -4.50 23.58
N PRO A 405 -14.00 -3.57 24.52
CA PRO A 405 -14.69 -2.26 24.43
C PRO A 405 -13.72 -1.07 24.27
N TYR A 406 -12.54 -1.25 23.67
CA TYR A 406 -11.45 -0.26 23.62
C TYR A 406 -11.26 0.40 22.24
N ASP A 407 -11.64 -0.32 21.18
CA ASP A 407 -11.84 0.16 19.81
C ASP A 407 -12.54 1.52 19.68
N ASN A 408 -13.60 1.74 20.46
CA ASN A 408 -14.38 2.97 20.54
C ASN A 408 -13.60 4.20 21.09
N SER A 409 -12.29 4.09 21.33
CA SER A 409 -11.39 5.23 21.62
C SER A 409 -10.34 5.48 20.53
N TYR A 410 -10.27 4.56 19.55
CA TYR A 410 -9.24 4.49 18.53
C TYR A 410 -9.83 4.01 17.20
N VAL A 411 -9.68 2.74 16.82
CA VAL A 411 -10.00 2.28 15.46
C VAL A 411 -11.45 2.49 15.04
N ASP A 412 -12.39 2.47 16.00
CA ASP A 412 -13.81 2.75 15.75
C ASP A 412 -14.21 4.20 16.09
N ASP A 413 -13.26 5.14 16.14
CA ASP A 413 -13.44 6.59 16.39
C ASP A 413 -12.94 7.45 15.20
N VAL A 414 -12.87 6.86 14.00
CA VAL A 414 -12.57 7.49 12.68
C VAL A 414 -13.45 7.00 11.55
N ASP A 415 -13.65 7.82 10.52
CA ASP A 415 -14.25 7.38 9.25
C ASP A 415 -13.45 6.26 8.56
N ALA A 416 -12.11 6.28 8.63
CA ALA A 416 -11.28 5.28 7.95
C ALA A 416 -9.97 4.94 8.68
N THR A 417 -9.67 3.67 8.89
CA THR A 417 -8.39 3.21 9.48
C THR A 417 -7.49 2.57 8.43
N TRP A 418 -6.24 3.01 8.37
CA TRP A 418 -5.15 2.38 7.62
C TRP A 418 -4.29 1.49 8.53
N TYR A 419 -4.55 0.19 8.53
CA TYR A 419 -3.69 -0.78 9.21
C TYR A 419 -2.60 -1.31 8.27
N THR A 420 -1.38 -1.43 8.78
CA THR A 420 -0.25 -2.06 8.06
C THR A 420 0.46 -3.02 8.98
N GLY A 421 0.48 -4.29 8.60
CA GLY A 421 0.78 -5.36 9.55
C GLY A 421 1.05 -6.73 8.95
N HIS A 422 1.32 -7.68 9.84
CA HIS A 422 1.41 -9.09 9.47
C HIS A 422 0.03 -9.72 9.59
N GLY A 423 -0.23 -10.71 8.76
CA GLY A 423 -1.53 -11.32 8.68
C GLY A 423 -1.45 -12.77 8.25
N TRP A 424 -2.50 -13.49 8.57
CA TRP A 424 -2.71 -14.86 8.14
C TRP A 424 -4.21 -15.07 7.90
N PRO A 425 -4.63 -16.21 7.34
CA PRO A 425 -6.04 -16.47 7.05
C PRO A 425 -6.98 -16.48 8.28
N GLY A 426 -6.47 -16.36 9.50
CA GLY A 426 -7.27 -16.31 10.73
C GLY A 426 -7.20 -15.00 11.50
N GLY A 427 -6.48 -13.97 11.02
CA GLY A 427 -6.27 -12.74 11.80
C GLY A 427 -5.10 -11.87 11.31
N PHE A 428 -4.77 -10.86 12.10
CA PHE A 428 -3.57 -10.03 11.95
C PHE A 428 -2.92 -9.72 13.30
N THR A 429 -1.61 -9.50 13.32
CA THR A 429 -0.80 -9.47 14.57
C THR A 429 -0.39 -8.07 14.99
N PHE A 430 0.02 -7.92 16.24
CA PHE A 430 0.68 -6.74 16.77
C PHE A 430 1.94 -7.16 17.53
N LYS A 431 2.93 -6.26 17.61
CA LYS A 431 4.14 -6.45 18.43
C LYS A 431 3.88 -6.23 19.92
N GLY A 432 2.87 -5.42 20.24
CA GLY A 432 2.35 -5.25 21.59
C GLY A 432 1.69 -6.53 22.12
N ALA A 433 1.51 -6.57 23.44
CA ALA A 433 0.75 -7.60 24.13
C ALA A 433 -0.06 -6.96 25.26
N HIS A 434 -1.16 -6.29 24.90
CA HIS A 434 -1.96 -5.44 25.81
C HIS A 434 -3.25 -6.14 26.29
N ASP A 435 -3.59 -7.24 25.61
CA ASP A 435 -4.52 -8.32 25.94
C ASP A 435 -3.93 -9.66 25.40
N ASP A 436 -3.66 -9.72 24.08
CA ASP A 436 -2.83 -10.73 23.41
C ASP A 436 -1.99 -10.08 22.29
N THR A 437 -1.49 -10.81 21.29
CA THR A 437 -0.68 -10.24 20.19
C THR A 437 -1.42 -10.16 18.85
N SER A 438 -2.77 -10.17 18.82
CA SER A 438 -3.51 -10.28 17.55
C SER A 438 -4.99 -9.88 17.57
N ILE A 439 -5.53 -9.65 16.37
CA ILE A 439 -6.97 -9.67 16.10
C ILE A 439 -7.34 -10.92 15.34
N THR A 440 -8.33 -11.66 15.87
CA THR A 440 -9.08 -12.68 15.16
C THR A 440 -10.50 -12.17 14.85
N PRO A 441 -11.23 -12.79 13.90
CA PRO A 441 -12.62 -12.41 13.58
C PRO A 441 -13.64 -12.57 14.71
N GLY A 442 -13.27 -13.15 15.86
CA GLY A 442 -14.13 -13.19 17.05
C GLY A 442 -14.15 -11.87 17.81
N ASP A 443 -13.00 -11.19 17.85
CA ASP A 443 -12.68 -10.09 18.76
C ASP A 443 -13.11 -8.72 18.22
N ALA A 444 -13.19 -8.62 16.90
CA ALA A 444 -13.52 -7.40 16.16
C ALA A 444 -15.03 -7.12 16.11
N ARG A 445 -15.44 -5.89 16.45
CA ARG A 445 -16.69 -5.24 16.00
C ARG A 445 -16.31 -3.84 15.54
N TRP A 446 -16.72 -3.46 14.34
CA TRP A 446 -16.24 -2.23 13.69
C TRP A 446 -17.40 -1.48 13.01
N GLY A 447 -17.34 -0.15 13.08
CA GLY A 447 -18.42 0.74 12.65
C GLY A 447 -19.61 0.72 13.62
N ASN A 448 -19.35 0.62 14.93
CA ASN A 448 -20.37 0.83 15.97
C ASN A 448 -20.17 2.13 16.75
N ASN A 449 -19.29 3.02 16.28
CA ASN A 449 -19.16 4.39 16.75
C ASN A 449 -18.71 5.37 15.65
N ASP A 450 -17.84 4.96 14.70
CA ASP A 450 -17.47 5.83 13.56
C ASP A 450 -16.86 5.12 12.32
N LEU A 451 -16.38 3.87 12.42
CA LEU A 451 -15.57 3.26 11.35
C LEU A 451 -16.33 2.74 10.14
N GLU A 452 -16.30 3.53 9.06
CA GLU A 452 -16.83 3.18 7.74
C GLU A 452 -15.87 2.30 6.93
N TRP A 453 -14.57 2.63 6.90
CA TRP A 453 -13.63 2.01 5.95
C TRP A 453 -12.33 1.56 6.61
N LEU A 454 -12.14 0.24 6.74
CA LEU A 454 -10.91 -0.36 7.25
C LEU A 454 -10.02 -0.88 6.10
N GLN A 455 -8.77 -0.44 6.05
CA GLN A 455 -7.75 -0.88 5.09
C GLN A 455 -6.71 -1.73 5.80
N LEU A 456 -6.49 -2.97 5.35
CA LEU A 456 -5.47 -3.86 5.90
C LEU A 456 -4.36 -4.12 4.86
N GLU A 457 -3.27 -3.33 4.90
CA GLU A 457 -2.00 -3.64 4.23
C GLU A 457 -1.31 -4.79 4.99
N SER A 458 -1.91 -5.97 4.87
CA SER A 458 -1.58 -7.14 5.66
C SER A 458 -1.84 -8.44 4.89
N CYS A 459 -0.93 -9.39 5.06
CA CYS A 459 -0.92 -10.64 4.31
C CYS A 459 -2.15 -11.50 4.62
N GLN A 460 -2.81 -12.03 3.58
CA GLN A 460 -3.73 -13.16 3.66
C GLN A 460 -4.95 -13.00 4.60
N VAL A 461 -5.21 -11.84 5.18
CA VAL A 461 -6.31 -11.64 6.14
C VAL A 461 -7.67 -11.99 5.50
N LEU A 462 -7.82 -11.64 4.22
CA LEU A 462 -8.97 -11.93 3.38
C LEU A 462 -8.75 -13.14 2.46
N ARG A 463 -7.83 -14.06 2.83
CA ARG A 463 -7.53 -15.28 2.06
C ARG A 463 -8.77 -16.16 1.87
N ASP A 464 -8.86 -16.75 0.68
CA ASP A 464 -9.97 -17.55 0.21
C ASP A 464 -10.51 -18.58 1.23
N THR A 465 -9.62 -19.21 2.03
CA THR A 465 -9.99 -20.06 3.17
C THR A 465 -8.87 -20.12 4.23
N ASN A 466 -9.25 -20.39 5.48
CA ASN A 466 -8.33 -20.77 6.57
C ASN A 466 -8.33 -22.29 6.86
N GLY A 467 -8.85 -23.09 5.93
CA GLY A 467 -9.09 -24.53 6.09
C GLY A 467 -10.47 -24.85 6.67
N ASN A 468 -11.01 -24.00 7.55
CA ASN A 468 -12.31 -24.22 8.20
C ASN A 468 -13.41 -23.26 7.72
N HIS A 469 -13.08 -22.02 7.35
CA HIS A 469 -14.02 -20.99 6.93
C HIS A 469 -13.43 -20.09 5.82
N ASP A 470 -14.28 -19.71 4.85
CA ASP A 470 -13.98 -18.67 3.86
C ASP A 470 -13.97 -17.27 4.50
N TYR A 471 -13.43 -16.26 3.80
CA TYR A 471 -13.29 -14.89 4.34
C TYR A 471 -14.63 -14.25 4.74
N PHE A 472 -15.74 -14.60 4.06
CA PHE A 472 -17.08 -14.21 4.46
C PHE A 472 -17.46 -14.82 5.82
N GLY A 473 -17.34 -16.15 5.95
CA GLY A 473 -17.66 -16.87 7.18
C GLY A 473 -16.78 -16.52 8.36
N ARG A 474 -15.59 -15.96 8.11
CA ARG A 474 -14.71 -15.35 9.12
C ARG A 474 -15.18 -13.94 9.49
N TRP A 475 -15.01 -12.98 8.59
CA TRP A 475 -15.07 -11.56 8.93
C TRP A 475 -16.50 -10.99 9.02
N ARG A 476 -17.56 -11.72 8.66
CA ARG A 476 -18.94 -11.22 8.76
C ARG A 476 -19.32 -10.66 10.14
N GLN A 477 -18.83 -11.24 11.23
CA GLN A 477 -19.17 -10.78 12.59
C GLN A 477 -18.47 -9.47 12.98
N ALA A 478 -17.42 -9.05 12.24
CA ALA A 478 -16.72 -7.80 12.48
C ALA A 478 -17.45 -6.57 11.93
N PHE A 479 -18.42 -6.78 11.03
CA PHE A 479 -19.24 -5.70 10.48
C PHE A 479 -20.37 -5.36 11.46
N ALA A 480 -20.13 -4.42 12.36
CA ALA A 480 -21.16 -3.91 13.27
C ALA A 480 -21.98 -2.79 12.59
N GLY A 481 -21.30 -1.91 11.86
CA GLY A 481 -21.85 -1.00 10.85
C GLY A 481 -20.94 -0.82 9.62
N LEU A 482 -19.62 -1.06 9.78
CA LEU A 482 -18.53 -0.94 8.79
C LEU A 482 -18.98 -1.10 7.33
N HIS A 483 -18.70 -0.10 6.50
CA HIS A 483 -19.04 -0.13 5.08
C HIS A 483 -18.15 -1.08 4.27
N ILE A 484 -16.82 -0.98 4.42
CA ILE A 484 -15.86 -1.77 3.63
C ILE A 484 -14.66 -2.25 4.46
N LEU A 485 -14.38 -3.55 4.38
CA LEU A 485 -13.10 -4.15 4.76
C LEU A 485 -12.25 -4.39 3.51
N ASN A 486 -11.13 -3.69 3.40
CA ASN A 486 -10.11 -3.83 2.36
C ASN A 486 -8.93 -4.64 2.89
N GLY A 487 -8.32 -5.47 2.04
CA GLY A 487 -7.17 -6.30 2.40
C GLY A 487 -6.65 -7.17 1.24
N PHE A 488 -5.98 -8.27 1.57
CA PHE A 488 -5.36 -9.18 0.59
C PHE A 488 -5.73 -10.66 0.82
N ASP A 489 -5.75 -11.41 -0.28
CA ASP A 489 -5.94 -12.87 -0.35
C ASP A 489 -4.57 -13.59 -0.32
N THR A 490 -3.60 -13.04 -1.07
CA THR A 490 -2.18 -13.39 -1.02
C THR A 490 -1.46 -12.65 0.11
N ASN A 491 -0.13 -12.77 0.17
CA ASN A 491 0.67 -11.76 0.86
C ASN A 491 0.41 -10.38 0.24
N ALA A 492 0.41 -9.36 1.11
CA ALA A 492 0.61 -7.97 0.74
C ALA A 492 2.11 -7.71 0.67
N TYR A 493 2.56 -6.81 -0.19
CA TYR A 493 3.96 -6.42 -0.30
C TYR A 493 4.12 -4.97 0.09
N CYS A 494 4.97 -4.74 1.07
CA CYS A 494 5.52 -3.42 1.31
C CYS A 494 6.40 -3.02 0.12
N VAL A 495 6.16 -1.82 -0.39
CA VAL A 495 6.67 -1.37 -1.68
C VAL A 495 7.00 0.11 -1.58
N GLY A 496 8.21 0.49 -2.02
CA GLY A 496 8.73 1.84 -1.80
C GLY A 496 7.78 2.93 -2.29
N GLY A 497 7.80 4.10 -1.65
CA GLY A 497 6.86 5.19 -1.92
C GLY A 497 5.41 4.90 -1.46
N GLY A 498 5.13 3.66 -1.05
CA GLY A 498 3.98 3.31 -0.24
C GLY A 498 2.71 3.00 -1.01
N THR A 499 1.93 2.09 -0.45
CA THR A 499 0.55 1.80 -0.85
C THR A 499 -0.38 2.95 -0.43
N GLY A 500 -0.40 3.29 0.86
CA GLY A 500 -1.39 4.18 1.47
C GLY A 500 -1.47 5.59 0.89
N GLY A 501 -0.35 6.22 0.53
CA GLY A 501 -0.37 7.52 -0.16
C GLY A 501 -1.03 7.45 -1.54
N THR A 502 -0.84 6.33 -2.24
CA THR A 502 -1.48 6.09 -3.54
C THR A 502 -2.98 5.82 -3.37
N PHE A 503 -3.36 5.00 -2.38
CA PHE A 503 -4.77 4.77 -2.00
C PHE A 503 -5.49 6.08 -1.69
N ALA A 504 -4.98 6.87 -0.74
CA ALA A 504 -5.54 8.17 -0.39
C ALA A 504 -5.67 9.08 -1.61
N SER A 505 -4.67 9.10 -2.51
CA SER A 505 -4.74 9.92 -3.72
C SER A 505 -5.93 9.54 -4.61
N TYR A 506 -6.30 8.26 -4.70
CA TYR A 506 -7.41 7.79 -5.51
C TYR A 506 -8.78 8.10 -4.91
N LEU A 507 -8.89 8.28 -3.59
CA LEU A 507 -10.12 8.74 -2.94
C LEU A 507 -10.55 10.14 -3.41
N PHE A 508 -9.61 10.99 -3.84
CA PHE A 508 -9.88 12.38 -4.24
C PHE A 508 -9.71 12.63 -5.75
N PRO A 509 -10.33 13.70 -6.31
CA PRO A 509 -10.15 14.07 -7.71
C PRO A 509 -8.83 14.80 -7.96
N LYS A 510 -8.01 14.31 -8.90
CA LYS A 510 -6.81 15.02 -9.39
C LYS A 510 -7.25 16.20 -10.25
N LYS A 511 -6.91 17.43 -9.84
CA LYS A 511 -7.26 18.68 -10.54
C LYS A 511 -6.02 19.48 -10.93
N PHE A 512 -6.12 20.25 -12.01
CA PHE A 512 -5.14 21.25 -12.42
C PHE A 512 -5.88 22.55 -12.74
N LEU A 513 -5.68 23.58 -11.91
CA LEU A 513 -6.53 24.77 -11.88
C LEU A 513 -8.01 24.37 -11.78
N TRP A 514 -8.85 24.77 -12.74
CA TRP A 514 -10.27 24.42 -12.80
C TRP A 514 -10.56 23.13 -13.59
N TRP A 515 -9.56 22.48 -14.18
CA TRP A 515 -9.73 21.24 -14.94
C TRP A 515 -9.60 20.02 -14.03
N GLN A 516 -10.49 19.04 -14.18
CA GLN A 516 -10.40 17.75 -13.50
C GLN A 516 -9.70 16.73 -14.40
N LEU A 517 -8.52 16.28 -14.00
CA LEU A 517 -7.69 15.32 -14.73
C LEU A 517 -8.07 13.86 -14.42
N ARG A 518 -8.48 13.59 -13.18
CA ARG A 518 -9.02 12.30 -12.73
C ARG A 518 -10.14 12.57 -11.72
N PRO A 519 -11.31 11.90 -11.78
CA PRO A 519 -12.31 11.97 -10.71
C PRO A 519 -11.83 11.25 -9.45
N ALA A 520 -12.52 11.45 -8.32
CA ALA A 520 -12.45 10.54 -7.20
C ALA A 520 -12.86 9.13 -7.62
N TYR A 521 -12.31 8.11 -6.96
CA TYR A 521 -12.75 6.72 -7.09
C TYR A 521 -13.56 6.28 -5.87
N ARG A 522 -14.34 5.22 -6.04
CA ARG A 522 -14.95 4.50 -4.92
C ARG A 522 -13.86 3.92 -4.03
N VAL A 523 -14.10 3.77 -2.75
CA VAL A 523 -13.12 3.28 -1.75
C VAL A 523 -12.54 1.91 -2.16
N GLN A 524 -13.36 0.95 -2.58
CA GLN A 524 -12.88 -0.34 -3.12
C GLN A 524 -12.09 -0.21 -4.42
N SER A 525 -12.41 0.78 -5.26
CA SER A 525 -11.73 0.99 -6.56
C SER A 525 -10.42 1.75 -6.39
N ALA A 526 -10.31 2.59 -5.36
CA ALA A 526 -9.07 3.18 -4.88
C ALA A 526 -8.14 2.11 -4.29
N TRP A 527 -8.68 1.14 -3.54
CA TRP A 527 -7.91 0.00 -3.04
C TRP A 527 -7.37 -0.86 -4.19
N ALA A 528 -8.23 -1.22 -5.14
CA ALA A 528 -7.82 -1.95 -6.34
C ALA A 528 -6.77 -1.19 -7.16
N ALA A 529 -7.01 0.10 -7.48
CA ALA A 529 -6.07 0.92 -8.25
C ALA A 529 -4.73 1.11 -7.52
N MET A 530 -4.74 1.30 -6.20
CA MET A 530 -3.52 1.34 -5.39
C MET A 530 -2.76 0.02 -5.42
N ALA A 531 -3.45 -1.09 -5.10
CA ALA A 531 -2.79 -2.39 -4.99
C ALA A 531 -2.09 -2.69 -6.31
N ILE A 532 -2.79 -2.45 -7.41
CA ILE A 532 -2.23 -2.54 -8.74
C ILE A 532 -1.03 -1.61 -8.95
N ASP A 533 -1.11 -0.32 -8.61
CA ASP A 533 -0.04 0.65 -8.84
C ASP A 533 1.19 0.51 -7.96
N ARG A 534 1.15 -0.38 -6.96
CA ARG A 534 2.19 -0.48 -5.94
C ARG A 534 2.70 -1.91 -5.73
N GLU A 535 1.83 -2.90 -5.63
CA GLU A 535 2.17 -4.30 -5.41
C GLU A 535 2.87 -4.94 -6.63
N PRO A 536 3.66 -6.03 -6.45
CA PRO A 536 4.18 -6.82 -7.55
C PRO A 536 3.12 -7.74 -8.18
N ALA A 537 3.42 -8.22 -9.40
CA ALA A 537 2.57 -9.15 -10.13
C ALA A 537 2.25 -10.43 -9.34
N GLY A 538 1.01 -10.92 -9.46
CA GLY A 538 0.53 -12.12 -8.78
C GLY A 538 -0.05 -11.88 -7.37
N VAL A 539 0.00 -10.65 -6.85
CA VAL A 539 -0.70 -10.27 -5.62
C VAL A 539 -2.21 -10.16 -5.87
N LYS A 540 -3.04 -10.78 -5.03
CA LYS A 540 -4.51 -10.69 -5.12
C LYS A 540 -5.08 -9.83 -4.00
N TYR A 541 -5.54 -8.63 -4.35
CA TYR A 541 -6.27 -7.74 -3.45
C TYR A 541 -7.72 -8.22 -3.28
N ARG A 542 -8.35 -7.85 -2.17
CA ARG A 542 -9.78 -8.06 -1.91
C ARG A 542 -10.40 -6.92 -1.12
N SER A 543 -11.61 -6.52 -1.49
CA SER A 543 -12.52 -5.67 -0.73
C SER A 543 -13.77 -6.48 -0.42
N MET A 544 -14.40 -6.28 0.74
CA MET A 544 -15.67 -6.93 1.07
C MET A 544 -16.58 -6.06 1.94
N GLY A 545 -17.88 -6.34 1.89
CA GLY A 545 -18.89 -5.64 2.68
C GLY A 545 -20.24 -6.35 2.74
N LEU A 546 -21.19 -5.75 3.47
CA LEU A 546 -22.53 -6.31 3.67
C LEU A 546 -23.50 -5.94 2.54
N ILE A 547 -24.59 -6.71 2.47
CA ILE A 547 -25.80 -6.39 1.70
C ILE A 547 -27.00 -6.46 2.66
N ARG A 548 -27.76 -5.36 2.75
CA ARG A 548 -28.99 -5.17 3.54
C ARG A 548 -30.16 -5.97 2.93
N SER A 549 -31.22 -6.23 3.70
CA SER A 549 -32.35 -7.07 3.29
C SER A 549 -33.14 -6.58 2.07
N ASP A 550 -33.06 -5.28 1.78
CA ASP A 550 -33.62 -4.60 0.60
C ASP A 550 -32.65 -4.57 -0.61
N GLY A 551 -31.44 -5.13 -0.47
CA GLY A 551 -30.39 -5.12 -1.48
C GLY A 551 -29.45 -3.92 -1.43
N VAL A 552 -29.58 -3.03 -0.43
CA VAL A 552 -28.68 -1.86 -0.26
C VAL A 552 -27.28 -2.31 0.17
N THR A 553 -26.25 -1.66 -0.35
CA THR A 553 -24.85 -2.02 -0.10
C THR A 553 -23.84 -0.89 -0.38
N ASN A 554 -22.77 -0.85 0.41
CA ASN A 554 -21.72 0.16 0.40
C ASN A 554 -20.62 -0.05 -0.66
N ILE A 555 -20.77 -1.03 -1.57
CA ILE A 555 -19.82 -1.25 -2.69
C ILE A 555 -19.73 -0.05 -3.66
N GLY A 556 -20.70 0.87 -3.56
CA GLY A 556 -20.78 2.14 -4.29
C GLY A 556 -19.99 3.30 -3.68
N ASP A 557 -19.51 3.15 -2.44
CA ASP A 557 -19.02 4.24 -1.60
C ASP A 557 -17.84 5.01 -2.15
N TYR A 558 -17.92 6.33 -2.01
CA TYR A 558 -16.82 7.26 -2.07
C TYR A 558 -16.46 7.70 -0.64
N PHE A 559 -15.19 8.12 -0.45
CA PHE A 559 -14.82 8.84 0.76
C PHE A 559 -15.64 10.13 0.90
N TRP A 560 -15.84 10.60 2.14
CA TRP A 560 -16.74 11.70 2.46
C TRP A 560 -16.56 12.94 1.56
N GLY A 561 -17.69 13.46 1.08
CA GLY A 561 -17.76 14.61 0.18
C GLY A 561 -17.35 14.36 -1.28
N GLN A 562 -16.83 13.17 -1.63
CA GLN A 562 -16.32 12.90 -2.99
C GLN A 562 -17.35 12.23 -3.92
N GLY A 563 -18.45 11.69 -3.38
CA GLY A 563 -19.53 11.06 -4.13
C GLY A 563 -20.65 10.54 -3.21
N PRO A 564 -21.47 9.58 -3.65
CA PRO A 564 -22.36 8.83 -2.78
C PRO A 564 -21.61 8.01 -1.73
N THR A 565 -22.13 7.99 -0.51
CA THR A 565 -21.73 7.09 0.58
C THR A 565 -23.00 6.44 1.10
N GLY A 566 -23.00 5.13 1.33
CA GLY A 566 -24.16 4.40 1.83
C GLY A 566 -24.56 4.78 3.27
N PRO A 567 -25.68 4.26 3.77
CA PRO A 567 -25.90 4.11 5.19
C PRO A 567 -25.09 2.92 5.72
N ASP A 568 -24.75 2.98 7.00
CA ASP A 568 -24.28 1.86 7.80
C ASP A 568 -25.28 0.69 7.75
N ILE A 569 -24.76 -0.54 7.72
CA ILE A 569 -25.57 -1.75 7.56
C ILE A 569 -25.39 -2.63 8.81
N PRO A 570 -26.21 -2.43 9.86
CA PRO A 570 -26.20 -3.30 11.03
C PRO A 570 -26.32 -4.76 10.64
N LEU A 571 -25.50 -5.63 11.24
CA LEU A 571 -25.41 -7.06 10.91
C LEU A 571 -26.78 -7.79 10.94
N THR A 572 -27.68 -7.32 11.80
CA THR A 572 -29.07 -7.78 11.96
C THR A 572 -29.97 -7.47 10.77
N SER A 573 -29.65 -6.45 9.97
CA SER A 573 -30.36 -6.05 8.75
C SER A 573 -29.82 -6.74 7.48
N SER A 574 -28.64 -7.35 7.56
CA SER A 574 -27.94 -7.91 6.41
C SER A 574 -28.41 -9.34 6.07
N THR A 575 -28.74 -9.58 4.80
CA THR A 575 -29.08 -10.90 4.26
C THR A 575 -27.98 -11.52 3.39
N GLY A 576 -27.02 -10.71 2.94
CA GLY A 576 -25.94 -11.16 2.06
C GLY A 576 -24.63 -10.41 2.27
N MET A 577 -23.64 -10.74 1.45
CA MET A 577 -22.32 -10.09 1.41
C MET A 577 -21.79 -10.07 -0.02
N TRP A 578 -20.92 -9.09 -0.30
CA TRP A 578 -20.15 -9.00 -1.53
C TRP A 578 -18.65 -9.01 -1.22
N SER A 579 -17.85 -9.47 -2.18
CA SER A 579 -16.42 -9.19 -2.21
C SER A 579 -15.95 -8.97 -3.64
N LEU A 580 -15.14 -7.94 -3.85
CA LEU A 580 -14.45 -7.66 -5.10
C LEU A 580 -12.97 -8.04 -4.93
N SER A 581 -12.39 -8.77 -5.86
CA SER A 581 -10.97 -9.14 -5.81
C SER A 581 -10.36 -9.23 -7.20
N GLY A 582 -9.13 -8.78 -7.38
CA GLY A 582 -8.38 -8.94 -8.61
C GLY A 582 -6.90 -9.17 -8.33
N THR A 583 -6.17 -9.63 -9.33
CA THR A 583 -4.73 -9.90 -9.23
C THR A 583 -3.93 -8.78 -9.89
N VAL A 584 -2.73 -8.49 -9.39
CA VAL A 584 -1.81 -7.42 -9.81
C VAL A 584 -0.85 -7.86 -10.93
#